data_AF-A0A133QN30-F1
#
_entry.id   AF-A0A133QN30-F1
#
_cell.length_a   1.000
_cell.length_b   1.000
_cell.length_c   1.000
_cell.angle_alpha   90.00
_cell.angle_beta   90.00
_cell.angle_gamma   90.00
#
_symmetry.space_group_name_H-M   'P 1'
#
loop_
_entity.id
_entity.type
_entity.pdbx_description
1 polymer ?
#
loop_
_entity_poly.entity_id
_entity_poly.type
_entity_poly.pdbx_seq_one_letter_code
_entity_poly.pdbx_strand_id
1 'polypeptide(L)'
;MKTHRSLGNILRTLLVCLLLQGSVAIVKAQSQQGDYFVENGIAFYRGEPFGNVDLPTFIELGFGYAKDRYNVYFRGEIMEFVDPLTFRLKVPQWPQPDYDDSYYDSGDYRRSGYMVTSNAVLFRGRIVEKANPDSFKELGGEYARDTFRAYYMGRIMENANPDALHYLGEGYAANTFRVYYMGKIVEQANPDSFKLLQNGYAEDTFHTYYRGKKVN
;
A
#
# COMPACT_ATOMS: atom_id res chain seq x y z
N MET A 1 8.47 -83.76 13.88
CA MET A 1 9.57 -82.82 13.62
C MET A 1 9.14 -81.82 12.56
N LYS A 2 8.71 -80.62 12.94
CA LYS A 2 8.50 -79.50 12.02
C LYS A 2 9.20 -78.26 12.59
N THR A 3 9.83 -77.55 11.67
CA THR A 3 10.96 -76.64 11.80
C THR A 3 10.54 -75.22 12.22
N HIS A 4 11.11 -74.71 13.31
CA HIS A 4 11.11 -73.29 13.65
C HIS A 4 12.20 -72.55 12.86
N ARG A 5 11.85 -71.95 11.72
CA ARG A 5 12.65 -70.89 11.07
C ARG A 5 11.70 -69.96 10.32
N SER A 6 11.42 -68.76 10.85
CA SER A 6 11.02 -67.61 10.02
C SER A 6 10.92 -66.25 10.72
N LEU A 7 10.98 -66.13 12.06
CA LEU A 7 10.79 -64.80 12.67
C LEU A 7 12.04 -63.90 12.62
N GLY A 8 13.25 -64.46 12.67
CA GLY A 8 14.50 -63.67 12.70
C GLY A 8 14.81 -62.95 11.38
N ASN A 9 14.35 -63.46 10.24
CA ASN A 9 14.61 -62.84 8.94
C ASN A 9 13.67 -61.66 8.68
N ILE A 10 12.40 -61.74 9.10
CA ILE A 10 11.41 -60.66 8.89
C ILE A 10 11.77 -59.42 9.70
N LEU A 11 12.29 -59.59 10.92
CA LEU A 11 12.72 -58.47 11.77
C LEU A 11 13.98 -57.76 11.23
N ARG A 12 14.87 -58.51 10.55
CA ARG A 12 16.04 -57.91 9.88
C ARG A 12 15.67 -57.14 8.62
N THR A 13 14.68 -57.60 7.84
CA THR A 13 14.23 -56.87 6.64
C THR A 13 13.47 -55.59 6.99
N LEU A 14 12.67 -55.60 8.06
CA LEU A 14 11.94 -54.39 8.52
C LEU A 14 12.89 -53.29 9.03
N LEU A 15 14.00 -53.65 9.67
CA LEU A 15 15.00 -52.68 10.13
C LEU A 15 15.77 -52.03 8.96
N VAL A 16 15.98 -52.76 7.86
CA VAL A 16 16.64 -52.21 6.65
C VAL A 16 15.71 -51.25 5.91
N CYS A 17 14.39 -51.51 5.87
CA CYS A 17 13.42 -50.57 5.29
C CYS A 17 13.25 -49.28 6.11
N LEU A 18 13.36 -49.34 7.44
CA LEU A 18 13.29 -48.13 8.29
C LEU A 18 14.54 -47.25 8.14
N LEU A 19 15.71 -47.84 7.86
CA LEU A 19 16.95 -47.10 7.61
C LEU A 19 16.99 -46.47 6.20
N LEU A 20 16.27 -47.04 5.23
CA LEU A 20 16.11 -46.48 3.87
C LEU A 20 15.09 -45.33 3.79
N GLN A 21 14.20 -45.18 4.79
CA GLN A 21 13.33 -44.01 4.91
C GLN A 21 14.02 -42.83 5.63
N GLY A 22 15.15 -43.08 6.31
CA GLY A 22 15.94 -42.06 6.99
C GLY A 22 16.82 -41.20 6.07
N SER A 23 16.96 -41.56 4.78
CA SER A 23 17.81 -40.84 3.82
C SER A 23 17.07 -39.80 2.97
N VAL A 24 15.82 -39.50 3.29
CA VAL A 24 15.14 -38.28 2.81
C VAL A 24 15.00 -37.27 3.96
N ALA A 25 15.99 -37.22 4.85
CA ALA A 25 16.46 -35.91 5.25
C ALA A 25 17.00 -35.29 3.96
N ILE A 26 16.12 -34.67 3.19
CA ILE A 26 16.51 -33.64 2.23
C ILE A 26 17.36 -32.73 3.09
N VAL A 27 18.66 -32.86 2.90
CA VAL A 27 19.61 -31.83 3.17
C VAL A 27 19.02 -30.67 2.38
N LYS A 28 18.17 -29.87 3.04
CA LYS A 28 18.11 -28.45 2.78
C LYS A 28 19.50 -28.00 3.16
N ALA A 29 20.46 -28.30 2.28
CA ALA A 29 21.70 -27.58 2.17
C ALA A 29 21.22 -26.16 2.26
N GLN A 30 21.59 -25.47 3.34
CA GLN A 30 21.27 -24.07 3.54
C GLN A 30 21.66 -23.41 2.23
N SER A 31 20.67 -23.15 1.38
CA SER A 31 20.94 -22.48 0.14
C SER A 31 21.45 -21.14 0.60
N GLN A 32 22.56 -20.69 0.04
CA GLN A 32 22.96 -19.29 0.13
C GLN A 32 21.99 -18.39 -0.66
N GLN A 33 20.72 -18.77 -0.71
CA GLN A 33 19.66 -17.99 -1.28
C GLN A 33 19.27 -17.01 -0.18
N GLY A 34 19.14 -15.73 -0.55
CA GLY A 34 18.66 -14.69 0.36
C GLY A 34 17.39 -15.15 1.08
N ASP A 35 17.09 -14.50 2.20
CA ASP A 35 15.85 -14.80 2.94
C ASP A 35 14.63 -14.67 2.02
N TYR A 36 14.71 -13.85 0.97
CA TYR A 36 13.76 -13.77 -0.14
C TYR A 36 14.33 -14.25 -1.48
N PHE A 37 13.48 -14.78 -2.34
CA PHE A 37 13.79 -15.02 -3.75
C PHE A 37 12.52 -15.06 -4.61
N VAL A 38 12.68 -14.91 -5.92
CA VAL A 38 11.58 -15.05 -6.89
C VAL A 38 11.87 -16.24 -7.81
N GLU A 39 10.92 -17.15 -7.93
CA GLU A 39 11.01 -18.31 -8.81
C GLU A 39 9.68 -18.49 -9.54
N ASN A 40 9.73 -18.66 -10.87
CA ASN A 40 8.54 -18.85 -11.72
C ASN A 40 7.44 -17.78 -11.53
N GLY A 41 7.83 -16.54 -11.26
CA GLY A 41 6.88 -15.44 -11.01
C GLY A 41 6.16 -15.54 -9.67
N ILE A 42 6.74 -16.24 -8.69
CA ILE A 42 6.25 -16.33 -7.32
C ILE A 42 7.36 -15.84 -6.41
N ALA A 43 7.03 -14.94 -5.47
CA ALA A 43 7.96 -14.51 -4.44
C ALA A 43 7.90 -15.47 -3.24
N PHE A 44 9.07 -15.79 -2.70
CA PHE A 44 9.24 -16.70 -1.58
C PHE A 44 10.00 -15.99 -0.45
N TYR A 45 9.63 -16.30 0.79
CA TYR A 45 10.44 -16.03 1.99
C TYR A 45 10.77 -17.35 2.67
N ARG A 46 12.07 -17.67 2.80
CA ARG A 46 12.57 -18.94 3.37
C ARG A 46 11.93 -20.20 2.77
N GLY A 47 11.59 -20.13 1.48
CA GLY A 47 10.98 -21.24 0.73
C GLY A 47 9.47 -21.31 0.82
N GLU A 48 8.82 -20.44 1.59
CA GLU A 48 7.36 -20.34 1.63
C GLU A 48 6.90 -19.23 0.67
N PRO A 49 5.93 -19.49 -0.22
CA PRO A 49 5.41 -18.47 -1.12
C PRO A 49 4.61 -17.42 -0.34
N PHE A 50 4.73 -16.15 -0.72
CA PHE A 50 3.92 -15.06 -0.18
C PHE A 50 3.31 -14.20 -1.30
N GLY A 51 2.16 -13.59 -1.03
CA GLY A 51 1.27 -12.99 -2.04
C GLY A 51 1.29 -11.47 -2.08
N ASN A 52 0.59 -10.91 -3.08
CA ASN A 52 0.42 -9.47 -3.32
C ASN A 52 1.74 -8.70 -3.52
N VAL A 53 2.72 -9.36 -4.16
CA VAL A 53 4.01 -8.76 -4.50
C VAL A 53 3.99 -8.20 -5.91
N ASP A 54 4.33 -6.92 -6.04
CA ASP A 54 4.67 -6.32 -7.32
C ASP A 54 6.08 -6.73 -7.72
N LEU A 55 6.18 -7.92 -8.31
CA LEU A 55 7.45 -8.53 -8.72
C LEU A 55 8.35 -7.62 -9.58
N PRO A 56 7.83 -6.81 -10.52
CA PRO A 56 8.67 -5.92 -11.32
C PRO A 56 9.45 -4.90 -10.49
N THR A 57 8.96 -4.55 -9.31
CA THR A 57 9.59 -3.55 -8.42
C THR A 57 10.04 -4.13 -7.08
N PHE A 58 10.00 -5.46 -6.94
CA PHE A 58 10.36 -6.15 -5.71
C PHE A 58 11.87 -6.16 -5.48
N ILE A 59 12.28 -5.79 -4.28
CA ILE A 59 13.67 -5.66 -3.90
C ILE A 59 13.89 -6.20 -2.48
N GLU A 60 14.80 -7.16 -2.35
CA GLU A 60 15.29 -7.64 -1.06
C GLU A 60 16.22 -6.58 -0.44
N LEU A 61 15.92 -6.16 0.79
CA LEU A 61 16.72 -5.21 1.56
C LEU A 61 17.66 -5.91 2.56
N GLY A 62 17.48 -7.22 2.76
CA GLY A 62 18.20 -8.01 3.74
C GLY A 62 17.62 -7.91 5.15
N PHE A 63 18.19 -8.67 6.10
CA PHE A 63 17.72 -8.73 7.50
C PHE A 63 16.23 -9.12 7.65
N GLY A 64 15.70 -9.87 6.69
CA GLY A 64 14.27 -10.20 6.62
C GLY A 64 13.38 -9.08 6.07
N TYR A 65 13.94 -7.95 5.64
CA TYR A 65 13.19 -6.89 4.96
C TYR A 65 13.26 -7.01 3.44
N ALA A 66 12.15 -6.70 2.80
CA ALA A 66 12.06 -6.47 1.37
C ALA A 66 11.04 -5.36 1.11
N LYS A 67 10.92 -4.86 -0.12
CA LYS A 67 9.89 -3.89 -0.51
C LYS A 67 9.55 -4.03 -1.98
N ASP A 68 8.40 -3.52 -2.37
CA ASP A 68 8.05 -3.23 -3.76
C ASP A 68 7.50 -1.80 -3.86
N ARG A 69 6.86 -1.42 -4.98
CA ARG A 69 6.28 -0.07 -5.14
C ARG A 69 5.06 0.20 -4.24
N TYR A 70 4.44 -0.83 -3.65
CA TYR A 70 3.22 -0.72 -2.84
C TYR A 70 3.42 -1.09 -1.37
N ASN A 71 4.41 -1.92 -1.05
CA ASN A 71 4.53 -2.59 0.23
C ASN A 71 5.97 -2.63 0.73
N VAL A 72 6.12 -2.60 2.06
CA VAL A 72 7.32 -3.08 2.73
C VAL A 72 7.00 -4.42 3.36
N TYR A 73 7.92 -5.36 3.25
CA TYR A 73 7.79 -6.70 3.79
C TYR A 73 8.78 -6.91 4.93
N PHE A 74 8.32 -7.57 5.99
CA PHE A 74 9.17 -8.11 7.03
C PHE A 74 8.84 -9.58 7.24
N ARG A 75 9.80 -10.45 6.91
CA ARG A 75 9.72 -11.90 6.97
C ARG A 75 8.53 -12.50 6.22
N GLY A 76 8.28 -12.01 5.00
CA GLY A 76 7.17 -12.43 4.14
C GLY A 76 5.85 -11.72 4.40
N GLU A 77 5.74 -10.98 5.50
CA GLU A 77 4.51 -10.27 5.89
C GLU A 77 4.56 -8.81 5.46
N ILE A 78 3.42 -8.26 5.01
CA ILE A 78 3.29 -6.83 4.71
C ILE A 78 3.35 -6.04 6.02
N MET A 79 4.29 -5.09 6.10
CA MET A 79 4.31 -4.10 7.15
C MET A 79 3.24 -3.05 6.87
N GLU A 80 2.19 -3.07 7.67
CA GLU A 80 1.13 -2.08 7.56
C GLU A 80 1.63 -0.66 7.89
N PHE A 81 1.05 0.32 7.19
CA PHE A 81 1.29 1.74 7.43
C PHE A 81 2.73 2.22 7.16
N VAL A 82 3.53 1.40 6.46
CA VAL A 82 4.88 1.77 6.06
C VAL A 82 4.88 2.26 4.62
N ASP A 83 5.43 3.45 4.41
CA ASP A 83 5.67 3.99 3.08
C ASP A 83 6.86 3.26 2.43
N PRO A 84 6.64 2.43 1.40
CA PRO A 84 7.73 1.73 0.72
C PRO A 84 8.70 2.69 0.07
N LEU A 85 8.26 3.87 -0.38
CA LEU A 85 9.11 4.83 -1.05
C LEU A 85 10.16 5.41 -0.11
N THR A 86 9.79 5.70 1.14
CA THR A 86 10.72 6.30 2.13
C THR A 86 11.36 5.30 3.07
N PHE A 87 10.90 4.04 3.10
CA PHE A 87 11.50 3.00 3.91
C PHE A 87 12.94 2.70 3.49
N ARG A 88 13.88 2.77 4.45
CA ARG A 88 15.30 2.43 4.26
C ARG A 88 15.83 1.79 5.54
N LEU A 89 16.67 0.76 5.41
CA LEU A 89 17.40 0.19 6.53
C LEU A 89 18.58 1.09 6.92
N LYS A 90 18.68 1.46 8.20
CA LYS A 90 19.86 2.15 8.75
C LYS A 90 20.88 1.10 9.20
N VAL A 91 21.67 0.58 8.26
CA VAL A 91 22.71 -0.42 8.55
C VAL A 91 24.04 0.28 8.82
N PRO A 92 24.72 0.08 9.97
CA PRO A 92 25.88 0.88 10.31
C PRO A 92 27.12 0.71 9.41
N GLN A 93 27.36 -0.42 8.73
CA GLN A 93 28.66 -0.69 8.09
C GLN A 93 28.65 -1.68 6.89
N TRP A 94 27.71 -1.59 5.96
CA TRP A 94 27.89 -2.24 4.66
C TRP A 94 27.72 -1.24 3.52
N PRO A 95 28.56 -1.30 2.46
CA PRO A 95 28.21 -0.63 1.22
C PRO A 95 26.84 -1.19 0.82
N GLN A 96 25.82 -0.33 0.87
CA GLN A 96 24.54 -0.69 0.31
C GLN A 96 24.83 -1.09 -1.13
N PRO A 97 24.36 -2.27 -1.62
CA PRO A 97 24.52 -2.61 -3.04
C PRO A 97 24.06 -1.38 -3.81
N ASP A 98 24.89 -0.88 -4.75
CA ASP A 98 24.67 0.37 -5.49
C ASP A 98 23.23 0.40 -5.96
N TYR A 99 22.38 0.97 -5.10
CA TYR A 99 20.96 0.84 -5.22
C TYR A 99 20.65 1.95 -6.17
N ASP A 100 20.42 1.57 -7.42
CA ASP A 100 19.99 2.52 -8.42
C ASP A 100 18.56 2.95 -8.04
N ASP A 101 18.49 3.88 -7.09
CA ASP A 101 17.26 4.52 -6.67
C ASP A 101 16.71 5.33 -7.85
N SER A 102 17.43 5.50 -9.00
CA SER A 102 16.92 6.20 -10.19
C SER A 102 15.63 5.59 -10.76
N TYR A 103 15.31 4.34 -10.44
CA TYR A 103 13.98 3.82 -10.78
C TYR A 103 12.86 4.53 -9.98
N TYR A 104 13.12 4.96 -8.75
CA TYR A 104 12.23 5.77 -7.89
C TYR A 104 12.60 7.27 -7.83
N ASP A 105 13.81 7.62 -8.27
CA ASP A 105 14.45 8.94 -8.30
C ASP A 105 14.48 9.52 -9.73
N SER A 106 13.86 8.83 -10.69
CA SER A 106 13.47 9.41 -11.98
C SER A 106 12.32 10.40 -11.78
N GLY A 107 12.69 11.54 -11.19
CA GLY A 107 12.14 12.86 -11.45
C GLY A 107 10.64 13.01 -11.24
N ASP A 108 10.29 13.78 -10.21
CA ASP A 108 9.12 14.66 -10.26
C ASP A 108 7.73 14.07 -9.94
N TYR A 109 7.64 12.84 -9.39
CA TYR A 109 6.35 12.27 -8.98
C TYR A 109 6.15 12.20 -7.45
N ARG A 110 5.38 13.16 -6.91
CA ARG A 110 4.50 13.03 -5.72
C ARG A 110 5.10 13.06 -4.31
N ARG A 111 6.06 13.95 -4.02
CA ARG A 111 6.33 14.36 -2.62
C ARG A 111 5.20 15.20 -1.98
N SER A 112 4.17 15.59 -2.74
CA SER A 112 3.23 16.65 -2.36
C SER A 112 1.75 16.28 -2.41
N GLY A 113 1.35 15.01 -2.27
CA GLY A 113 -0.05 14.61 -2.39
C GLY A 113 -0.43 13.29 -1.71
N TYR A 114 -1.47 12.65 -2.23
CA TYR A 114 -1.93 11.34 -1.78
C TYR A 114 -1.11 10.21 -2.41
N MET A 115 -0.94 9.12 -1.66
CA MET A 115 -0.36 7.86 -2.11
C MET A 115 -1.24 6.72 -1.61
N VAL A 116 -1.67 5.84 -2.51
CA VAL A 116 -2.44 4.65 -2.18
C VAL A 116 -1.51 3.45 -2.22
N THR A 117 -1.37 2.78 -1.08
CA THR A 117 -0.64 1.50 -0.91
C THR A 117 -1.66 0.36 -0.91
N SER A 118 -1.21 -0.90 -0.77
CA SER A 118 -2.15 -2.04 -0.74
C SER A 118 -3.10 -2.03 0.47
N ASN A 119 -2.72 -1.39 1.58
CA ASN A 119 -3.46 -1.43 2.85
C ASN A 119 -3.64 -0.07 3.53
N ALA A 120 -3.06 0.99 2.99
CA ALA A 120 -3.16 2.33 3.56
C ALA A 120 -3.18 3.41 2.48
N VAL A 121 -3.69 4.58 2.87
CA VAL A 121 -3.52 5.81 2.10
C VAL A 121 -2.69 6.78 2.92
N LEU A 122 -1.71 7.40 2.27
CA LEU A 122 -0.83 8.39 2.87
C LEU A 122 -1.08 9.75 2.21
N PHE A 123 -0.92 10.84 2.96
CA PHE A 123 -0.85 12.20 2.46
C PHE A 123 0.44 12.84 2.97
N ARG A 124 1.34 13.22 2.05
CA ARG A 124 2.69 13.75 2.39
C ARG A 124 3.43 12.89 3.43
N GLY A 125 3.38 11.58 3.24
CA GLY A 125 4.04 10.59 4.11
C GLY A 125 3.36 10.34 5.47
N ARG A 126 2.18 10.91 5.71
CA ARG A 126 1.38 10.65 6.93
C ARG A 126 0.15 9.83 6.59
N ILE A 127 -0.24 8.93 7.47
CA ILE A 127 -1.45 8.11 7.30
C ILE A 127 -2.69 9.01 7.21
N VAL A 128 -3.54 8.72 6.23
CA VAL A 128 -4.89 9.28 6.14
C VAL A 128 -5.81 8.38 6.95
N GLU A 129 -6.29 8.89 8.08
CA GLU A 129 -7.09 8.10 9.01
C GLU A 129 -8.39 7.59 8.36
N LYS A 130 -8.66 6.30 8.54
CA LYS A 130 -9.88 5.60 8.07
C LYS A 130 -10.08 5.62 6.55
N ALA A 131 -9.05 5.95 5.79
CA ALA A 131 -9.07 5.82 4.33
C ALA A 131 -9.20 4.36 3.92
N ASN A 132 -10.11 4.12 2.98
CA ASN A 132 -10.21 2.83 2.31
C ASN A 132 -9.34 2.88 1.04
N PRO A 133 -8.19 2.19 0.99
CA PRO A 133 -7.28 2.22 -0.16
C PRO A 133 -7.91 1.65 -1.43
N ASP A 134 -8.75 0.61 -1.31
CA ASP A 134 -9.38 -0.08 -2.45
C ASP A 134 -10.29 0.83 -3.29
N SER A 135 -10.89 1.84 -2.65
CA SER A 135 -11.82 2.78 -3.29
C SER A 135 -11.33 4.23 -3.30
N PHE A 136 -10.09 4.47 -2.88
CA PHE A 136 -9.56 5.81 -2.76
C PHE A 136 -9.35 6.46 -4.13
N LYS A 137 -9.83 7.70 -4.27
CA LYS A 137 -9.71 8.50 -5.49
C LYS A 137 -9.30 9.93 -5.14
N GLU A 138 -8.14 10.34 -5.63
CA GLU A 138 -7.72 11.73 -5.64
C GLU A 138 -8.57 12.53 -6.65
N LEU A 139 -9.07 13.68 -6.24
CA LEU A 139 -9.97 14.53 -7.04
C LEU A 139 -9.27 15.79 -7.58
N GLY A 140 -8.08 16.11 -7.07
CA GLY A 140 -7.35 17.34 -7.37
C GLY A 140 -7.56 18.43 -6.31
N GLY A 141 -6.68 19.45 -6.31
CA GLY A 141 -6.76 20.54 -5.34
C GLY A 141 -6.68 20.09 -3.87
N GLU A 142 -5.95 18.99 -3.62
CA GLU A 142 -5.83 18.32 -2.30
C GLU A 142 -7.13 17.66 -1.78
N TYR A 143 -8.18 17.62 -2.59
CA TYR A 143 -9.38 16.84 -2.33
C TYR A 143 -9.21 15.39 -2.77
N ALA A 144 -9.80 14.50 -2.00
CA ALA A 144 -9.93 13.08 -2.33
C ALA A 144 -11.20 12.51 -1.71
N ARG A 145 -11.55 11.29 -2.10
CA ARG A 145 -12.64 10.53 -1.48
C ARG A 145 -12.38 9.03 -1.55
N ASP A 146 -13.03 8.29 -0.68
CA ASP A 146 -13.27 6.87 -0.86
C ASP A 146 -14.79 6.61 -0.86
N THR A 147 -15.21 5.34 -0.84
CA THR A 147 -16.65 4.97 -0.81
C THR A 147 -17.39 5.54 0.41
N PHE A 148 -16.69 5.86 1.50
CA PHE A 148 -17.30 6.20 2.79
C PHE A 148 -17.09 7.66 3.20
N ARG A 149 -16.00 8.30 2.74
CA ARG A 149 -15.55 9.59 3.28
C ARG A 149 -14.92 10.48 2.21
N ALA A 150 -15.08 11.78 2.42
CA ALA A 150 -14.37 12.81 1.70
C ALA A 150 -13.17 13.30 2.53
N TYR A 151 -12.10 13.68 1.85
CA TYR A 151 -10.86 14.13 2.46
C TYR A 151 -10.37 15.42 1.83
N TYR A 152 -9.77 16.27 2.66
CA TYR A 152 -9.00 17.44 2.24
C TYR A 152 -7.65 17.44 2.96
N MET A 153 -6.55 17.47 2.23
CA MET A 153 -5.18 17.39 2.77
C MET A 153 -4.95 16.22 3.76
N GLY A 154 -5.48 15.04 3.44
CA GLY A 154 -5.36 13.86 4.30
C GLY A 154 -6.22 13.88 5.55
N ARG A 155 -7.15 14.83 5.70
CA ARG A 155 -8.08 14.91 6.82
C ARG A 155 -9.50 14.65 6.36
N ILE A 156 -10.28 13.96 7.19
CA ILE A 156 -11.71 13.73 6.94
C ILE A 156 -12.43 15.09 6.92
N MET A 157 -13.25 15.29 5.90
CA MET A 157 -14.18 16.42 5.82
C MET A 157 -15.45 16.04 6.61
N GLU A 158 -15.59 16.59 7.82
CA GLU A 158 -16.72 16.29 8.69
C GLU A 158 -18.06 16.63 8.02
N ASN A 159 -19.03 15.72 8.13
CA ASN A 159 -20.37 15.82 7.54
C ASN A 159 -20.40 15.97 6.00
N ALA A 160 -19.27 15.74 5.32
CA ALA A 160 -19.25 15.75 3.87
C ALA A 160 -19.73 14.42 3.30
N ASN A 161 -20.63 14.48 2.33
CA ASN A 161 -20.99 13.31 1.53
C ASN A 161 -19.90 13.07 0.47
N PRO A 162 -19.21 11.92 0.45
CA PRO A 162 -18.23 11.60 -0.60
C PRO A 162 -18.85 11.42 -1.99
N ASP A 163 -20.14 11.13 -2.07
CA ASP A 163 -20.81 10.85 -3.34
C ASP A 163 -20.80 12.06 -4.25
N ALA A 164 -20.43 11.82 -5.52
CA ALA A 164 -20.30 12.84 -6.56
C ALA A 164 -19.41 14.05 -6.19
N LEU A 165 -18.59 13.96 -5.12
CA LEU A 165 -17.64 15.01 -4.79
C LEU A 165 -16.61 15.11 -5.92
N HIS A 166 -16.42 16.33 -6.41
CA HIS A 166 -15.46 16.65 -7.45
C HIS A 166 -14.84 18.02 -7.18
N TYR A 167 -13.58 18.16 -7.59
CA TYR A 167 -12.86 19.42 -7.51
C TYR A 167 -13.36 20.36 -8.61
N LEU A 168 -13.66 21.61 -8.25
CA LEU A 168 -14.13 22.63 -9.18
C LEU A 168 -12.98 23.49 -9.70
N GLY A 169 -11.95 23.75 -8.87
CA GLY A 169 -10.91 24.73 -9.16
C GLY A 169 -10.73 25.73 -8.01
N GLU A 170 -9.57 26.38 -7.96
CA GLU A 170 -9.26 27.46 -7.01
C GLU A 170 -9.56 27.15 -5.53
N GLY A 171 -9.43 25.89 -5.13
CA GLY A 171 -9.72 25.42 -3.75
C GLY A 171 -11.19 25.07 -3.49
N TYR A 172 -12.08 25.27 -4.46
CA TYR A 172 -13.48 24.84 -4.38
C TYR A 172 -13.66 23.40 -4.82
N ALA A 173 -14.57 22.71 -4.16
CA ALA A 173 -15.10 21.41 -4.54
C ALA A 173 -16.59 21.38 -4.27
N ALA A 174 -17.34 20.52 -4.94
CA ALA A 174 -18.76 20.36 -4.67
C ALA A 174 -19.20 18.91 -4.83
N ASN A 175 -20.25 18.58 -4.10
CA ASN A 175 -21.06 17.40 -4.36
C ASN A 175 -22.50 17.84 -4.64
N THR A 176 -23.42 16.90 -4.79
CA THR A 176 -24.84 17.18 -5.06
C THR A 176 -25.56 17.99 -3.96
N PHE A 177 -24.97 18.12 -2.77
CA PHE A 177 -25.64 18.71 -1.59
C PHE A 177 -24.97 19.98 -1.06
N ARG A 178 -23.66 20.14 -1.29
CA ARG A 178 -22.82 21.15 -0.62
C ARG A 178 -21.69 21.58 -1.54
N VAL A 179 -21.31 22.83 -1.36
CA VAL A 179 -20.07 23.40 -1.88
C VAL A 179 -19.08 23.53 -0.72
N TYR A 180 -17.81 23.27 -1.01
CA TYR A 180 -16.72 23.34 -0.07
C TYR A 180 -15.62 24.24 -0.60
N TYR A 181 -14.93 24.94 0.31
CA TYR A 181 -13.71 25.68 0.05
C TYR A 181 -12.63 25.20 1.02
N MET A 182 -11.52 24.70 0.48
CA MET A 182 -10.42 24.08 1.24
C MET A 182 -10.91 23.13 2.36
N GLY A 183 -11.81 22.21 2.01
CA GLY A 183 -12.37 21.20 2.91
C GLY A 183 -13.46 21.69 3.86
N LYS A 184 -13.83 22.98 3.84
CA LYS A 184 -14.87 23.56 4.71
C LYS A 184 -16.14 23.86 3.92
N ILE A 185 -17.31 23.65 4.52
CA ILE A 185 -18.60 23.99 3.90
C ILE A 185 -18.64 25.51 3.61
N VAL A 186 -19.08 25.86 2.41
CA VAL A 186 -19.41 27.23 2.02
C VAL A 186 -20.88 27.47 2.41
N GLU A 187 -21.09 28.25 3.46
CA GLU A 187 -22.42 28.49 4.00
C GLU A 187 -23.34 29.20 2.98
N GLN A 188 -24.60 28.75 2.92
CA GLN A 188 -25.65 29.26 2.03
C GLN A 188 -25.39 29.07 0.53
N ALA A 189 -24.33 28.36 0.13
CA ALA A 189 -24.05 28.08 -1.27
C ALA A 189 -25.03 27.07 -1.85
N ASN A 190 -25.55 27.37 -3.04
CA ASN A 190 -26.36 26.45 -3.83
C ASN A 190 -25.49 25.67 -4.82
N PRO A 191 -25.21 24.37 -4.57
CA PRO A 191 -24.34 23.56 -5.44
C PRO A 191 -24.87 23.43 -6.87
N ASP A 192 -26.18 23.46 -7.09
CA ASP A 192 -26.79 23.24 -8.42
C ASP A 192 -26.51 24.40 -9.39
N SER A 193 -26.25 25.59 -8.85
CA SER A 193 -26.00 26.80 -9.65
C SER A 193 -24.62 27.40 -9.43
N PHE A 194 -23.76 26.73 -8.66
CA PHE A 194 -22.46 27.25 -8.26
C PHE A 194 -21.50 27.32 -9.46
N LYS A 195 -20.90 28.48 -9.68
CA LYS A 195 -19.98 28.75 -10.79
C LYS A 195 -18.73 29.44 -10.27
N LEU A 196 -17.58 28.96 -10.71
CA LEU A 196 -16.33 29.68 -10.52
C LEU A 196 -16.29 30.88 -11.45
N LEU A 197 -15.88 32.03 -10.90
CA LEU A 197 -15.54 33.21 -11.68
C LEU A 197 -14.05 33.12 -11.97
N GLN A 198 -13.19 33.82 -11.21
CA GLN A 198 -11.72 33.68 -11.18
C GLN A 198 -11.18 34.32 -9.89
N ASN A 199 -9.90 34.12 -9.58
CA ASN A 199 -9.18 34.83 -8.51
C ASN A 199 -9.76 34.59 -7.10
N GLY A 200 -10.38 33.43 -6.90
CA GLY A 200 -11.03 33.01 -5.66
C GLY A 200 -12.50 33.41 -5.57
N TYR A 201 -13.04 34.10 -6.58
CA TYR A 201 -14.46 34.43 -6.66
C TYR A 201 -15.27 33.28 -7.26
N ALA A 202 -16.46 33.11 -6.71
CA ALA A 202 -17.47 32.21 -7.21
C ALA A 202 -18.85 32.82 -6.96
N GLU A 203 -19.87 32.34 -7.64
CA GLU A 203 -21.24 32.78 -7.43
C GLU A 203 -22.21 31.60 -7.54
N ASP A 204 -23.38 31.78 -6.98
CA ASP A 204 -24.56 30.98 -7.28
C ASP A 204 -25.72 31.91 -7.66
N THR A 205 -26.92 31.35 -7.81
CA THR A 205 -28.11 32.13 -8.20
C THR A 205 -28.46 33.25 -7.22
N PHE A 206 -28.03 33.17 -5.96
CA PHE A 206 -28.43 34.06 -4.87
C PHE A 206 -27.29 34.92 -4.32
N HIS A 207 -26.05 34.46 -4.41
CA HIS A 207 -24.93 35.02 -3.69
C HIS A 207 -23.62 34.97 -4.48
N THR A 208 -22.74 35.93 -4.19
CA THR A 208 -21.34 35.88 -4.59
C THR A 208 -20.48 35.49 -3.40
N TYR A 209 -19.39 34.79 -3.67
CA TYR A 209 -18.45 34.26 -2.69
C TYR A 209 -17.02 34.65 -3.06
N TYR A 210 -16.23 34.95 -2.05
CA TYR A 210 -14.78 35.10 -2.15
C TYR A 210 -14.11 34.13 -1.17
N ARG A 211 -13.34 33.18 -1.71
CA ARG A 211 -12.62 32.15 -0.94
C ARG A 211 -13.51 31.46 0.11
N GLY A 212 -14.68 31.01 -0.34
CA GLY A 212 -15.66 30.30 0.48
C GLY A 212 -16.46 31.17 1.46
N LYS A 213 -16.32 32.49 1.42
CA LYS A 213 -17.12 33.42 2.23
C LYS A 213 -18.05 34.23 1.34
N LYS A 214 -19.33 34.27 1.71
CA LYS A 214 -20.31 35.15 1.06
C LYS A 214 -19.83 36.61 1.14
N VAL A 215 -19.88 37.30 0.01
CA VAL A 215 -19.62 38.74 -0.12
C VAL A 215 -20.92 39.43 -0.54
N ASN A 216 -21.14 40.61 0.01
CA ASN A 216 -22.34 41.43 -0.23
C ASN A 216 -22.17 42.31 -1.46
#